data_AF-A0A4R7KRX1-F1
#
_entry.id   AF-A0A4R7KRX1-F1
#
_cell.length_a   1.000
_cell.length_b   1.000
_cell.length_c   1.000
_cell.angle_alpha   90.00
_cell.angle_beta   90.00
_cell.angle_gamma   90.00
#
_symmetry.space_group_name_H-M   'P 1'
#
loop_
_entity.id
_entity.type
_entity.pdbx_description
1 polymer ?
#
loop_
_entity_poly.entity_id
_entity_poly.type
_entity_poly.pdbx_seq_one_letter_code
_entity_poly.pdbx_strand_id
1 'polypeptide(L)' 'MVSVLRFISKTFDLNVLILFLLSSIILLGFDARYYKKNNAVREYKSARFFGYFYIAAGILLYVIARNIRL' A
#
# COMPACT_ATOMS: atom_id res chain seq x y z
N MET A 1 -2.28 21.20 10.69
CA MET A 1 -1.58 19.95 11.09
C MET A 1 -2.52 18.97 11.81
N VAL A 2 -3.31 19.42 12.79
CA VAL A 2 -4.29 18.57 13.53
C VAL A 2 -5.36 17.92 12.63
N SER A 3 -5.86 18.62 11.61
CA SER A 3 -6.91 18.08 10.73
C SER A 3 -6.47 16.88 9.89
N VAL A 4 -5.20 16.85 9.45
CA VAL A 4 -4.67 15.76 8.62
C VAL A 4 -4.48 14.50 9.48
N LEU A 5 -3.95 14.63 10.69
CA LEU A 5 -3.79 13.50 11.62
C LEU A 5 -5.14 12.92 12.04
N ARG A 6 -6.14 13.78 12.27
CA ARG A 6 -7.51 13.37 12.60
C ARG A 6 -8.23 12.72 11.42
N PHE A 7 -7.95 13.14 10.19
CA PHE A 7 -8.42 12.45 8.98
C PHE A 7 -7.79 11.07 8.86
N ILE A 8 -6.47 10.97 9.00
CA ILE A 8 -5.75 9.69 8.95
C ILE A 8 -6.27 8.74 10.04
N SER A 9 -6.42 9.17 11.29
CA SER A 9 -6.89 8.28 12.36
C SER A 9 -8.33 7.78 12.15
N LYS A 10 -9.16 8.56 11.45
CA LYS A 10 -10.58 8.23 11.22
C LYS A 10 -10.80 7.41 9.94
N THR A 11 -9.93 7.59 8.94
CA THR A 11 -10.04 6.95 7.63
C THR A 11 -9.16 5.71 7.49
N PHE A 12 -7.94 5.70 8.06
CA PHE A 12 -7.04 4.55 8.02
C PHE A 12 -7.39 3.54 9.12
N ASP A 13 -8.48 2.80 8.90
CA ASP A 13 -8.88 1.68 9.73
C ASP A 13 -8.28 0.34 9.21
N LEU A 14 -8.67 -0.76 9.85
CA LEU A 14 -8.25 -2.10 9.43
C LEU A 14 -8.64 -2.41 7.98
N ASN A 15 -9.78 -1.89 7.51
CA ASN A 15 -10.27 -2.14 6.16
C ASN A 15 -9.37 -1.47 5.12
N VAL A 16 -8.93 -0.23 5.38
CA VAL A 16 -7.97 0.45 4.50
C VAL A 16 -6.63 -0.28 4.50
N LEU A 17 -6.14 -0.77 5.64
CA LEU A 17 -4.93 -1.61 5.66
C LEU A 17 -5.09 -2.87 4.79
N ILE A 18 -6.23 -3.57 4.92
CA ILE A 18 -6.52 -4.77 4.12
C ILE A 18 -6.54 -4.43 2.62
N LEU A 19 -7.14 -3.30 2.23
CA LEU A 19 -7.14 -2.83 0.84
C LEU A 19 -5.71 -2.61 0.32
N PHE A 20 -4.86 -1.92 1.09
CA PHE A 20 -3.45 -1.71 0.70
C PHE A 20 -2.70 -3.03 0.52
N LEU A 21 -2.91 -4.00 1.41
CA LEU A 21 -2.29 -5.33 1.33
C LEU A 21 -2.81 -6.11 0.12
N LEU A 22 -4.12 -6.10 -0.14
CA LEU A 22 -4.72 -6.75 -1.30
C LEU A 22 -4.20 -6.15 -2.61
N SER A 23 -4.16 -4.81 -2.72
CA SER A 23 -3.58 -4.14 -3.89
C SER A 23 -2.11 -4.51 -4.09
N SER A 24 -1.35 -4.64 -3.00
CA SER A 24 0.05 -5.07 -3.06
C SER A 24 0.20 -6.51 -3.54
N ILE A 25 -0.68 -7.42 -3.11
CA ILE A 25 -0.72 -8.81 -3.57
C ILE A 25 -1.02 -8.87 -5.07
N ILE A 26 -1.96 -8.04 -5.56
CA ILE A 26 -2.27 -7.96 -6.99
C ILE A 26 -1.05 -7.47 -7.78
N LEU A 27 -0.43 -6.36 -7.35
CA LEU A 27 0.74 -5.78 -8.01
C LEU A 27 1.94 -6.74 -8.05
N LEU A 28 2.24 -7.42 -6.94
CA LEU A 28 3.41 -8.32 -6.84
C LEU A 28 3.13 -9.71 -7.41
N GLY A 29 1.92 -10.21 -7.24
CA GLY A 29 1.53 -11.58 -7.58
C GLY A 29 1.02 -11.73 -9.00
N PHE A 30 0.24 -10.78 -9.51
CA PHE A 30 -0.37 -10.85 -10.83
C PHE A 30 0.38 -9.95 -11.82
N ASP A 31 0.39 -8.64 -11.57
CA ASP A 31 0.90 -7.66 -12.54
C ASP A 31 2.40 -7.84 -12.79
N ALA A 32 3.21 -7.93 -11.73
CA ALA A 32 4.63 -8.16 -11.87
C ALA A 32 4.95 -9.48 -12.60
N ARG A 33 4.18 -10.55 -12.36
CA ARG A 33 4.36 -11.82 -13.09
C ARG A 33 3.97 -11.68 -14.56
N TYR A 34 2.88 -10.99 -14.84
CA TYR A 34 2.42 -10.69 -16.19
C TYR A 34 3.46 -9.86 -16.97
N TYR A 35 3.97 -8.78 -16.38
CA TYR A 35 4.99 -7.95 -17.02
C TYR A 35 6.30 -8.70 -17.25
N LYS A 36 6.71 -9.55 -16.29
CA LYS A 36 7.88 -10.41 -16.46
C LYS A 36 7.71 -11.39 -17.62
N LYS A 37 6.52 -11.98 -17.79
CA LYS A 37 6.22 -12.92 -18.89
C LYS A 37 6.24 -12.23 -20.26
N ASN A 38 5.86 -10.95 -20.33
CA ASN A 38 5.78 -10.17 -21.56
C ASN A 38 7.05 -9.35 -21.88
N ASN A 39 8.19 -9.61 -21.21
CA ASN A 39 9.44 -8.83 -21.35
C ASN A 39 9.29 -7.32 -21.07
N ALA A 40 8.26 -6.91 -20.33
CA ALA A 40 8.00 -5.52 -19.95
C ALA A 40 8.80 -5.16 -18.68
N VAL A 41 10.11 -4.96 -18.85
CA VAL A 41 11.06 -4.83 -17.73
C VAL A 41 10.82 -3.57 -16.89
N ARG A 42 10.40 -2.46 -17.51
CA ARG A 42 10.17 -1.19 -16.80
C ARG A 42 8.94 -1.31 -15.89
N GLU A 43 7.86 -1.84 -16.45
CA GLU A 43 6.57 -2.07 -15.80
C GLU A 43 6.71 -3.10 -14.68
N TYR A 44 7.49 -4.16 -14.90
CA TYR A 44 7.83 -5.13 -13.86
C TYR A 44 8.50 -4.47 -12.65
N LYS A 45 9.51 -3.61 -12.88
CA LYS A 45 10.20 -2.89 -11.80
C LYS A 45 9.26 -1.93 -11.09
N SER A 46 8.43 -1.18 -11.83
CA SER A 46 7.44 -0.28 -11.27
C SER A 46 6.40 -1.03 -10.43
N ALA A 47 5.83 -2.13 -10.93
CA ALA A 47 4.85 -2.94 -10.22
C ALA A 47 5.42 -3.50 -8.91
N ARG A 48 6.68 -3.94 -8.91
CA ARG A 48 7.35 -4.35 -7.68
C ARG A 48 7.58 -3.21 -6.71
N PHE A 49 8.07 -2.07 -7.19
CA PHE A 49 8.29 -0.88 -6.37
C PHE A 49 6.98 -0.43 -5.71
N PHE A 50 5.91 -0.27 -6.48
CA PHE A 50 4.61 0.12 -5.96
C PHE A 50 4.02 -0.94 -5.04
N GLY A 51 4.14 -2.22 -5.37
CA GLY A 51 3.70 -3.30 -4.50
C GLY A 51 4.33 -3.25 -3.10
N TYR A 52 5.67 -3.12 -3.02
CA TYR A 52 6.34 -2.97 -1.72
C TYR A 52 6.04 -1.63 -1.04
N PHE A 53 5.92 -0.55 -1.82
CA PHE A 53 5.55 0.76 -1.30
C PHE A 53 4.16 0.75 -0.64
N TYR A 54 3.17 0.11 -1.26
CA TYR A 54 1.82 0.00 -0.69
C TYR A 54 1.83 -0.83 0.60
N ILE A 55 2.59 -1.92 0.69
CA ILE A 55 2.76 -2.66 1.94
C ILE A 55 3.34 -1.76 3.03
N ALA A 56 4.46 -1.10 2.74
CA ALA A 56 5.15 -0.25 3.70
C ALA A 56 4.27 0.93 4.15
N ALA A 57 3.66 1.64 3.19
CA ALA A 57 2.79 2.78 3.46
C ALA A 57 1.53 2.37 4.21
N GLY A 58 0.88 1.26 3.84
CA GLY A 58 -0.30 0.76 4.52
C GLY A 58 -0.02 0.41 5.98
N ILE A 59 1.06 -0.31 6.26
CA ILE A 59 1.47 -0.65 7.62
C ILE A 59 1.83 0.61 8.41
N LEU A 60 2.64 1.50 7.84
CA LEU A 60 3.07 2.74 8.50
C LEU A 60 1.85 3.61 8.86
N LEU A 61 0.93 3.82 7.93
CA LEU A 61 -0.27 4.64 8.13
C LEU A 61 -1.21 4.01 9.16
N TYR A 62 -1.38 2.69 9.16
CA TYR A 62 -2.17 2.00 10.17
C TYR A 62 -1.56 2.14 11.57
N VAL A 63 -0.24 1.97 11.70
CA VAL A 63 0.47 2.14 12.97
C VAL A 63 0.34 3.59 13.47
N ILE A 64 0.53 4.56 12.59
CA ILE A 64 0.35 5.99 12.90
C ILE A 64 -1.09 6.25 13.35
N ALA A 65 -2.10 5.78 12.60
CA ALA A 65 -3.50 5.95 12.93
C ALA A 65 -3.88 5.37 14.30
N ARG A 66 -3.29 4.22 14.69
CA ARG A 66 -3.57 3.54 15.97
C ARG A 66 -2.84 4.16 17.16
N ASN A 67 -1.64 4.69 16.95
CA ASN A 67 -0.80 5.27 18.01
C ASN A 67 -1.06 6.75 18.25
N ILE A 68 -1.71 7.44 17.32
CA ILE A 68 -2.25 8.78 17.56
C ILE A 68 -3.45 8.64 18.51
N ARG A 69 -3.17 8.84 19.80
CA ARG A 69 -4.20 9.16 20.81
C ARG A 69 -4.60 10.61 20.61
N LEU A 70 -5.59 10.85 19.76
CA LEU A 70 -6.29 12.14 19.66
C LEU A 70 -7.44 12.21 20.68
#